data_AF-A0A662U4H0-F1
#
_entry.id   AF-A0A662U4H0-F1
#
_cell.length_a   1.000
_cell.length_b   1.000
_cell.length_c   1.000
_cell.angle_alpha   90.00
_cell.angle_beta   90.00
_cell.angle_gamma   90.00
#
_symmetry.space_group_name_H-M   'P 1'
#
loop_
_entity.id
_entity.type
_entity.pdbx_description
1 polymer ?
#
loop_
_entity_poly.entity_id
_entity_poly.type
_entity_poly.pdbx_seq_one_letter_code
_entity_poly.pdbx_strand_id
1 'polypeptide(L)' 'MQGLLGELLKPFLQSGITPTTQVTQKELVISINETELKKALLKGVDDRFKPYFDVQIREGELRIIVRLQ' A
#
# COMPACT_ATOMS: atom_id res chain seq x y z
N MET A 1 5.96 11.70 20.43
CA MET A 1 4.97 11.25 19.43
C MET A 1 5.38 11.54 17.99
N GLN A 2 5.92 12.72 17.65
CA GLN A 2 6.38 13.03 16.27
C GLN A 2 7.38 12.00 15.70
N GLY A 3 8.32 11.49 16.51
CA GLY A 3 9.26 10.46 16.05
C GLY A 3 8.63 9.08 15.81
N LEU A 4 7.62 8.70 16.60
CA LEU A 4 7.00 7.38 16.54
C LEU A 4 6.04 7.25 15.35
N LEU A 5 5.32 8.34 15.04
CA LEU A 5 4.56 8.46 13.80
C LEU A 5 5.50 8.39 12.58
N GLY A 6 6.60 9.13 12.60
CA GLY A 6 7.58 9.12 11.51
C GLY A 6 8.14 7.71 11.23
N GLU A 7 8.55 6.98 12.26
CA GLU A 7 9.04 5.60 12.12
C GLU A 7 7.95 4.63 11.63
N LEU A 8 6.70 4.83 12.06
CA LEU A 8 5.59 3.97 11.62
C LEU A 8 5.16 4.23 10.16
N LEU A 9 5.30 5.46 9.67
CA LEU A 9 5.00 5.82 8.28
C LEU A 9 6.13 5.45 7.30
N LYS A 10 7.36 5.30 7.80
CA LYS A 10 8.58 5.08 7.01
C LYS A 10 8.49 3.91 6.01
N PRO A 11 7.97 2.72 6.35
CA PRO A 11 7.87 1.62 5.38
C PRO A 11 6.96 1.97 4.20
N PHE A 12 5.85 2.65 4.46
CA PHE A 12 4.92 3.09 3.42
C PHE A 12 5.58 4.09 2.48
N LEU A 13 6.23 5.12 3.04
CA LEU A 13 6.95 6.12 2.25
C LEU A 13 8.07 5.51 1.40
N GLN A 14 8.83 4.56 1.95
CA GLN A 14 9.88 3.83 1.22
C GLN A 14 9.30 3.00 0.07
N SER A 15 8.13 2.40 0.26
CA SER A 15 7.40 1.69 -0.81
C SER A 15 6.72 2.63 -1.82
N GLY A 16 6.74 3.95 -1.59
CA GLY A 16 6.09 4.94 -2.45
C GLY A 16 4.58 5.08 -2.21
N ILE A 17 4.09 4.59 -1.07
CA ILE A 17 2.72 4.76 -0.60
C ILE A 17 2.67 6.03 0.24
N THR A 18 1.68 6.89 0.01
CA THR A 18 1.49 8.13 0.78
C THR A 18 0.25 8.01 1.66
N PRO A 19 0.37 7.36 2.84
CA PRO A 19 -0.77 7.19 3.73
C PRO A 19 -1.30 8.52 4.25
N THR A 20 -2.63 8.63 4.37
CA THR A 20 -3.26 9.75 5.08
C THR A 20 -3.34 9.42 6.55
N THR A 21 -3.15 10.43 7.40
CA THR A 21 -3.19 10.27 8.85
C THR A 21 -4.23 11.19 9.46
N GLN A 22 -5.00 10.67 10.40
CA GLN A 22 -6.00 11.42 11.16
C GLN A 22 -5.87 11.06 12.63
N VAL A 23 -5.69 12.08 13.46
CA VAL A 23 -5.66 11.93 14.91
C VAL A 23 -7.04 12.26 15.46
N THR A 24 -7.65 11.32 16.17
CA THR A 24 -8.85 11.53 16.97
C THR A 24 -8.46 11.64 18.45
N GLN A 25 -9.43 11.84 19.35
CA GLN A 25 -9.13 12.00 20.80
C GLN A 25 -8.45 10.78 21.43
N LYS A 26 -8.54 9.59 20.83
CA LYS A 26 -7.97 8.35 21.37
C LYS A 26 -7.21 7.49 20.35
N GLU A 27 -7.27 7.83 19.06
CA GLU A 27 -6.76 6.96 18.00
C GLU A 27 -5.95 7.74 16.97
N LEU A 28 -4.93 7.08 16.44
CA LEU A 28 -4.23 7.48 15.23
C LEU A 28 -4.72 6.57 14.11
N VAL A 29 -5.48 7.11 13.18
CA VAL A 29 -5.97 6.40 12.00
C VAL A 29 -5.02 6.67 10.86
N ILE A 30 -4.53 5.60 10.23
CA ILE A 30 -3.64 5.64 9.07
C ILE A 30 -4.36 4.93 7.95
N SER A 31 -4.71 5.66 6.91
CA SER A 31 -5.46 5.13 5.77
C SER A 31 -4.57 5.09 4.55
N ILE A 32 -4.66 3.99 3.82
CA ILE A 32 -3.94 3.79 2.56
C ILE A 32 -4.98 3.61 1.47
N ASN A 33 -4.85 4.36 0.38
CA ASN A 33 -5.71 4.18 -0.77
C ASN A 33 -5.36 2.87 -1.49
N GLU A 34 -6.37 2.05 -1.78
CA GLU A 34 -6.19 0.79 -2.49
C GLU A 34 -5.43 0.98 -3.83
N THR A 35 -5.73 2.02 -4.60
CA THR A 35 -5.06 2.32 -5.88
C THR A 35 -3.57 2.60 -5.69
N GLU A 36 -3.20 3.32 -4.62
CA GLU A 36 -1.80 3.59 -4.31
C GLU A 36 -1.07 2.33 -3.86
N LEU A 37 -1.72 1.49 -3.05
CA LEU A 37 -1.17 0.21 -2.64
C LEU A 37 -0.90 -0.68 -3.85
N LYS A 38 -1.83 -0.78 -4.81
CA LYS A 38 -1.61 -1.55 -6.06
C LYS A 38 -0.42 -1.01 -6.85
N LYS A 39 -0.32 0.31 -7.01
CA LYS A 39 0.80 0.94 -7.73
C LYS A 39 2.13 0.67 -7.04
N ALA A 40 2.19 0.73 -5.72
CA ALA A 40 3.39 0.46 -4.94
C ALA A 40 3.81 -1.01 -5.02
N LEU A 41 2.86 -1.95 -4.95
CA LEU A 41 3.15 -3.38 -5.08
C LEU A 41 3.64 -3.78 -6.48
N LEU A 42 3.16 -3.10 -7.52
CA LEU A 42 3.60 -3.31 -8.89
C LEU A 42 4.80 -2.44 -9.27
N LYS A 43 5.36 -1.67 -8.33
CA LYS A 43 6.54 -0.84 -8.56
C LYS A 43 7.75 -1.74 -8.78
N GLY A 44 8.42 -1.59 -9.93
CA GLY A 44 9.57 -2.42 -10.30
C GLY A 44 9.22 -3.68 -11.10
N VAL A 45 7.93 -4.00 -11.25
CA VAL A 45 7.49 -4.95 -12.27
C VAL A 45 7.67 -4.30 -13.64
N ASP A 46 8.41 -4.97 -14.53
CA ASP A 46 8.61 -4.52 -15.91
C ASP A 46 7.25 -4.39 -16.62
N ASP A 47 7.08 -3.32 -17.39
CA ASP A 47 5.81 -2.93 -18.01
C ASP A 47 5.19 -4.06 -18.85
N ARG A 48 6.03 -4.92 -19.45
CA ARG A 48 5.60 -6.08 -20.22
C ARG A 48 4.84 -7.10 -19.37
N PHE A 49 5.14 -7.16 -18.08
CA PHE A 49 4.52 -8.12 -17.17
C PHE A 49 3.31 -7.57 -16.41
N LYS A 50 3.16 -6.24 -16.31
CA LYS A 50 2.04 -5.61 -15.59
C LYS A 50 0.64 -6.14 -15.97
N PRO A 51 0.33 -6.45 -17.25
CA PRO A 51 -0.97 -7.03 -17.61
C PRO A 51 -1.27 -8.41 -17.01
N TYR A 52 -0.24 -9.14 -16.58
CA TYR A 52 -0.37 -10.48 -15.98
C TYR A 52 -0.57 -10.45 -14.47
N PHE A 53 -0.33 -9.30 -13.83
CA PHE A 53 -0.56 -9.12 -12.40
C PHE A 53 -1.88 -8.40 -12.16
N ASP A 54 -2.65 -8.90 -11.19
CA ASP A 54 -3.77 -8.18 -10.61
C ASP A 54 -3.63 -8.18 -9.09
N VAL A 55 -4.03 -7.07 -8.47
CA VAL A 55 -3.95 -6.89 -7.02
C VAL A 55 -5.34 -6.53 -6.54
N GLN A 56 -5.86 -7.28 -5.57
CA GLN A 56 -7.21 -7.07 -5.05
C GLN A 56 -7.19 -7.11 -3.52
N ILE A 57 -7.98 -6.23 -2.89
CA ILE A 57 -8.27 -6.31 -1.46
C ILE A 57 -9.71 -6.82 -1.32
N ARG A 58 -9.90 -8.01 -0.77
CA ARG A 58 -11.24 -8.58 -0.52
C ARG A 58 -11.25 -9.27 0.82
N GLU A 59 -12.27 -9.03 1.63
CA GLU A 59 -12.48 -9.72 2.92
C GLU A 59 -11.28 -9.61 3.88
N GLY A 60 -10.56 -8.48 3.83
CA GLY A 60 -9.35 -8.26 4.63
C GLY A 60 -8.09 -8.94 4.09
N GLU A 61 -8.18 -9.62 2.94
CA GLU A 61 -7.07 -10.31 2.28
C GLU A 61 -6.53 -9.49 1.10
N LEU A 62 -5.20 -9.34 1.03
CA LEU A 62 -4.49 -8.84 -0.13
C LEU A 62 -4.18 -10.01 -1.06
N ARG A 63 -4.86 -10.09 -2.20
CA ARG A 63 -4.64 -11.11 -3.23
C ARG A 63 -3.80 -10.56 -4.37
N ILE A 64 -2.68 -11.22 -4.64
CA ILE A 64 -1.84 -10.97 -5.81
C ILE A 64 -2.08 -12.13 -6.78
N ILE A 65 -2.76 -11.85 -7.88
CA ILE A 65 -3.11 -12.83 -8.90
C ILE A 65 -2.07 -12.72 -10.01
N VAL A 66 -1.38 -13.82 -10.29
CA VAL A 66 -0.40 -13.91 -11.39
C VAL A 66 -0.97 -14.83 -12.46
N ARG A 67 -1.18 -14.30 -13.66
CA ARG A 67 -1.62 -15.09 -14.83
C ARG A 67 -0.41 -15.74 -15.48
N LEU A 68 -0.19 -17.01 -15.15
CA LEU A 68 0.81 -17.87 -15.80
C LEU A 68 0.23 -18.30 -17.14
N GLN A 69 0.78 -17.81 -18.25
CA GLN A 69 0.51 -18.38 -19.57
C GLN A 69 1.31 -19.67 -19.76
#